data_AF-A0A7V3CXU0-F1
#
_entry.id   AF-A0A7V3CXU0-F1
#
_cell.length_a   1.000
_cell.length_b   1.000
_cell.length_c   1.000
_cell.angle_alpha   90.00
_cell.angle_beta   90.00
_cell.angle_gamma   90.00
#
_symmetry.space_group_name_H-M   'P 1'
#
loop_
_entity.id
_entity.type
_entity.pdbx_description
1 polymer ?
#
loop_
_entity_poly.entity_id
_entity_poly.type
_entity_poly.pdbx_seq_one_letter_code
_entity_poly.pdbx_strand_id
1 'polypeptide(L)'
;MFETLTNITNKKTIMKPIIEIPKELLTTRNAKTIKGEKFGWSTYILYMTPAKNNDKGVNLCPFASAGCLKSCLVGSGRGSMSNVEKGRRKRANYFVYALPMFLEQLTAEITLIRMKHKMDKSKFTVRLNGTSDIPYENIIVKDNKNIFELFPDVIFYDYTKNPNRFKKKLPKNYSLVFSRSETNHDKAIELLKQGVNVAMVFDKIPTKYEGFPVINGDESDLRFLDKKGSVIGLKYKSLTGKNVNNKYAFETGFVIRTAA
;
A
#
# COMPACT_ATOMS: atom_id res chain seq x y z
N MET A 1 -30.01 25.66 59.74
CA MET A 1 -29.02 24.73 60.30
C MET A 1 -28.63 23.76 59.19
N PHE A 2 -27.46 24.04 58.60
CA PHE A 2 -26.65 23.24 57.67
C PHE A 2 -27.26 22.71 56.35
N GLU A 3 -27.17 23.57 55.33
CA GLU A 3 -26.86 23.13 53.95
C GLU A 3 -25.47 22.46 53.93
N THR A 4 -25.34 21.33 53.23
CA THR A 4 -24.03 20.77 52.86
C THR A 4 -24.02 20.35 51.39
N LEU A 5 -23.35 21.19 50.61
CA LEU A 5 -22.38 20.91 49.53
C LEU A 5 -22.35 19.50 48.93
N THR A 6 -22.41 19.43 47.58
CA THR A 6 -21.48 18.71 46.66
C THR A 6 -22.20 18.44 45.33
N ASN A 7 -21.62 18.45 44.13
CA ASN A 7 -20.34 18.89 43.60
C ASN A 7 -20.43 18.76 42.06
N ILE A 8 -19.67 19.64 41.39
CA ILE A 8 -18.92 19.36 40.14
C ILE A 8 -19.74 19.15 38.85
N THR A 9 -19.76 20.23 38.07
CA THR A 9 -19.84 20.27 36.62
C THR A 9 -18.89 19.25 35.98
N ASN A 10 -19.46 18.16 35.47
CA ASN A 10 -18.75 17.13 34.72
C ASN A 10 -18.47 17.63 33.29
N LYS A 11 -17.60 18.63 33.13
CA LYS A 11 -16.97 18.93 31.84
C LYS A 11 -16.07 17.76 31.51
N LYS A 12 -16.58 16.83 30.71
CA LYS A 12 -15.79 15.79 30.05
C LYS A 12 -14.68 16.48 29.26
N THR A 13 -13.50 16.60 29.86
CA THR A 13 -12.29 17.02 29.16
C THR A 13 -12.09 16.01 28.04
N ILE A 14 -12.39 16.40 26.80
CA ILE A 14 -12.05 15.61 25.62
C ILE A 14 -10.53 15.62 25.56
N MET A 15 -9.89 14.66 26.23
CA MET A 15 -8.47 14.40 26.05
C MET A 15 -8.29 14.12 24.56
N LYS A 16 -7.69 15.06 23.83
CA LYS A 16 -7.21 14.79 22.48
C LYS A 16 -6.33 13.54 22.57
N PRO A 17 -6.56 12.49 21.76
CA PRO A 17 -5.67 11.35 21.78
C PRO A 17 -4.26 11.84 21.50
N ILE A 18 -3.32 11.50 22.38
CA ILE A 18 -1.90 11.74 22.14
C ILE A 18 -1.53 10.85 20.96
N ILE A 19 -1.35 11.45 19.79
CA ILE A 19 -0.99 10.73 18.57
C ILE A 19 0.49 10.38 18.70
N GLU A 20 0.79 9.09 18.76
CA GLU A 20 2.18 8.65 18.74
C GLU A 20 2.76 8.81 17.34
N ILE A 21 3.77 9.69 17.20
CA ILE A 21 4.44 9.97 15.94
C ILE A 21 5.54 8.91 15.71
N PRO A 22 5.46 8.10 14.63
CA PRO A 22 6.50 7.13 14.32
C PRO A 22 7.83 7.82 13.99
N LYS A 23 8.95 7.27 14.44
CA LYS A 23 10.29 7.77 14.10
C LYS A 23 10.57 7.77 12.59
N GLU A 24 10.11 6.72 11.89
CA GLU A 24 10.31 6.53 10.44
C GLU A 24 8.99 6.06 9.80
N LEU A 25 8.60 6.69 8.69
CA LEU A 25 7.44 6.32 7.88
C LEU A 25 7.81 5.29 6.81
N LEU A 26 8.96 5.46 6.15
CA LEU A 26 9.44 4.58 5.08
C LEU A 26 10.36 3.48 5.62
N THR A 27 10.30 2.28 5.03
CA THR A 27 11.19 1.18 5.40
C THR A 27 11.70 0.40 4.20
N THR A 28 12.96 -0.02 4.28
CA THR A 28 13.60 -0.99 3.37
C THR A 28 13.65 -2.40 3.94
N ARG A 29 13.22 -2.60 5.21
CA ARG A 29 13.35 -3.88 5.92
C ARG A 29 12.18 -4.82 5.64
N ASN A 30 12.11 -5.37 4.43
CA ASN A 30 11.16 -6.43 4.12
C ASN A 30 11.70 -7.42 3.08
N ALA A 31 11.13 -8.63 3.02
CA ALA A 31 11.62 -9.69 2.14
C ALA A 31 11.50 -9.36 0.64
N LYS A 32 10.65 -8.40 0.26
CA LYS A 32 10.43 -8.00 -1.14
C LYS A 32 11.44 -6.97 -1.62
N THR A 33 11.87 -6.05 -0.76
CA THR A 33 12.86 -5.02 -1.08
C THR A 33 14.26 -5.60 -1.26
N ILE A 34 14.65 -6.60 -0.45
CA ILE A 34 15.93 -7.34 -0.59
C ILE A 34 16.07 -7.97 -1.98
N LYS A 35 14.96 -8.38 -2.61
CA LYS A 35 15.01 -8.95 -3.97
C LYS A 35 15.31 -7.89 -5.04
N GLY A 36 14.88 -6.64 -4.82
CA GLY A 36 15.17 -5.53 -5.73
C GLY A 36 16.65 -5.14 -5.74
N GLU A 37 17.38 -5.40 -4.67
CA GLU A 37 18.81 -5.11 -4.55
C GLU A 37 19.64 -5.89 -5.60
N LYS A 38 19.19 -7.09 -5.99
CA LYS A 38 19.79 -7.87 -7.10
C LYS A 38 19.74 -7.14 -8.44
N PHE A 39 18.81 -6.20 -8.60
CA PHE A 39 18.66 -5.36 -9.79
C PHE A 39 19.27 -3.96 -9.60
N GLY A 40 19.99 -3.73 -8.50
CA GLY A 40 20.63 -2.46 -8.17
C GLY A 40 19.68 -1.40 -7.62
N TRP A 41 18.49 -1.77 -7.13
CA TRP A 41 17.50 -0.84 -6.58
C TRP A 41 17.25 -1.05 -5.09
N SER A 42 17.29 0.03 -4.33
CA SER A 42 16.70 0.08 -2.99
C SER A 42 15.25 0.55 -3.05
N THR A 43 14.32 -0.25 -2.51
CA THR A 43 12.90 0.11 -2.47
C THR A 43 12.50 0.53 -1.06
N TYR A 44 11.98 1.75 -0.93
CA TYR A 44 11.44 2.29 0.32
C TYR A 44 9.92 2.19 0.30
N ILE A 45 9.34 1.48 1.26
CA ILE A 45 7.89 1.21 1.29
C ILE A 45 7.26 1.82 2.53
N LEU A 46 6.13 2.50 2.35
CA LEU A 46 5.25 2.91 3.43
C LEU A 46 4.19 1.82 3.68
N TYR A 47 4.23 1.22 4.87
CA TYR A 47 3.21 0.27 5.32
C TYR A 47 2.30 0.92 6.36
N MET A 48 1.03 1.04 6.02
CA MET A 48 -0.07 1.42 6.93
C MET A 48 -1.05 0.26 7.07
N THR A 49 -1.82 0.24 8.16
CA THR A 49 -2.90 -0.74 8.29
C THR A 49 -3.94 -0.52 7.18
N PRO A 50 -4.49 -1.59 6.55
CA PRO A 50 -5.47 -1.47 5.47
C PRO A 50 -6.85 -1.08 5.99
N ALA A 51 -7.76 -0.79 5.06
CA ALA A 51 -9.19 -0.68 5.33
C ALA A 51 -9.49 0.30 6.49
N LYS A 52 -10.41 -0.05 7.38
CA LYS A 52 -10.80 0.75 8.56
C LYS A 52 -10.01 0.43 9.83
N ASN A 53 -8.84 -0.19 9.73
CA ASN A 53 -8.11 -0.71 10.89
C ASN A 53 -7.29 0.34 11.67
N ASN A 54 -7.57 1.64 11.47
CA ASN A 54 -7.07 2.75 12.28
C ASN A 54 -8.10 3.17 13.34
N ASP A 55 -7.69 3.99 14.29
CA ASP A 55 -8.51 4.30 15.47
C ASP A 55 -9.75 5.17 15.14
N LYS A 56 -9.77 5.89 14.01
CA LYS A 56 -10.96 6.62 13.54
C LYS A 56 -11.88 5.79 12.64
N GLY A 57 -11.51 4.57 12.27
CA GLY A 57 -12.27 3.77 11.31
C GLY A 57 -12.30 4.36 9.89
N VAL A 58 -11.37 5.24 9.54
CA VAL A 58 -11.29 5.82 8.18
C VAL A 58 -10.85 4.74 7.20
N ASN A 59 -11.51 4.61 6.05
CA ASN A 59 -11.16 3.56 5.10
C ASN A 59 -9.95 3.94 4.23
N LEU A 60 -8.81 3.29 4.45
CA LEU A 60 -7.57 3.47 3.66
C LEU A 60 -7.45 2.55 2.44
N CYS A 61 -8.46 1.70 2.19
CA CYS A 61 -8.58 0.84 1.00
C CYS A 61 -10.02 0.86 0.45
N PRO A 62 -10.51 1.99 -0.09
CA PRO A 62 -11.92 2.15 -0.45
C PRO A 62 -12.44 1.17 -1.49
N PHE A 63 -11.57 0.60 -2.34
CA PHE A 63 -11.92 -0.36 -3.40
C PHE A 63 -11.56 -1.81 -3.06
N ALA A 64 -11.28 -2.13 -1.79
CA ALA A 64 -11.03 -3.50 -1.37
C ALA A 64 -12.33 -4.32 -1.41
N SER A 65 -12.32 -5.43 -2.17
CA SER A 65 -13.42 -6.40 -2.19
C SER A 65 -13.49 -7.24 -0.91
N ALA A 66 -14.60 -7.95 -0.70
CA ALA A 66 -14.76 -8.83 0.45
C ALA A 66 -13.71 -9.95 0.49
N GLY A 67 -13.39 -10.57 -0.66
CA GLY A 67 -12.31 -11.53 -0.82
C GLY A 67 -10.95 -10.92 -0.48
N CYS A 68 -10.66 -9.71 -0.99
CA CYS A 68 -9.42 -9.00 -0.70
C CYS A 68 -9.26 -8.69 0.79
N LEU A 69 -10.32 -8.27 1.48
CA LEU A 69 -10.27 -7.94 2.91
C LEU A 69 -10.05 -9.19 3.76
N LYS A 70 -10.76 -10.28 3.46
CA LYS A 70 -10.65 -11.54 4.20
C LYS A 70 -9.33 -12.28 3.93
N SER A 71 -8.75 -12.09 2.74
CA SER A 71 -7.46 -12.66 2.33
C SER A 71 -6.31 -11.63 2.37
N CYS A 72 -6.46 -10.56 3.14
CA CYS A 72 -5.55 -9.42 3.10
C CYS A 72 -4.11 -9.79 3.46
N LEU A 73 -3.17 -9.44 2.58
CA LEU A 73 -1.73 -9.69 2.73
C LEU A 73 -1.14 -9.13 4.04
N VAL A 74 -1.79 -8.15 4.68
CA VAL A 74 -1.30 -7.50 5.90
C VAL A 74 -0.92 -8.50 7.00
N GLY A 75 -1.67 -9.60 7.13
CA GLY A 75 -1.45 -10.65 8.13
C GLY A 75 -0.62 -11.84 7.66
N SER A 76 0.04 -11.76 6.50
CA SER A 76 0.89 -12.84 5.98
C SER A 76 2.35 -12.71 6.46
N GLY A 77 3.00 -13.85 6.71
CA GLY A 77 4.43 -13.90 7.08
C GLY A 77 4.76 -13.03 8.29
N ARG A 78 5.81 -12.20 8.20
CA ARG A 78 6.18 -11.25 9.27
C ARG A 78 5.11 -10.18 9.54
N GLY A 79 4.13 -10.02 8.64
CA GLY A 79 3.02 -9.10 8.83
C GLY A 79 2.09 -9.48 9.97
N SER A 80 2.05 -10.75 10.39
CA SER A 80 1.27 -11.21 11.55
C SER A 80 1.96 -10.95 12.90
N MET A 81 3.17 -10.41 12.92
CA MET A 81 3.87 -10.09 14.16
C MET A 81 3.29 -8.82 14.79
N SER A 82 2.97 -8.88 16.09
CA SER A 82 2.30 -7.79 16.82
C SER A 82 3.03 -6.44 16.73
N ASN A 83 4.37 -6.44 16.77
CA ASN A 83 5.17 -5.22 16.62
C ASN A 83 5.05 -4.59 15.22
N VAL A 84 4.95 -5.42 14.18
CA VAL A 84 4.77 -4.96 12.79
C VAL A 84 3.36 -4.37 12.63
N GLU A 85 2.34 -5.04 13.15
CA GLU A 85 0.96 -4.56 13.13
C GLU A 85 0.82 -3.22 13.87
N LYS A 86 1.34 -3.13 15.10
CA LYS A 86 1.36 -1.88 15.88
C LYS A 86 2.05 -0.76 15.11
N GLY A 87 3.20 -1.01 14.50
CA GLY A 87 3.91 -0.01 13.70
C GLY A 87 3.13 0.48 12.48
N ARG A 88 2.35 -0.40 11.84
CA ARG A 88 1.47 -0.04 10.71
C ARG A 88 0.24 0.75 11.17
N ARG A 89 -0.35 0.38 12.31
CA ARG A 89 -1.47 1.12 12.92
C ARG A 89 -1.03 2.51 13.37
N LYS A 90 0.14 2.67 14.00
CA LYS A 90 0.70 3.99 14.38
C LYS A 90 0.85 4.92 13.18
N ARG A 91 1.43 4.45 12.07
CA ARG A 91 1.52 5.23 10.82
C ARG A 91 0.16 5.61 10.26
N ALA A 92 -0.80 4.68 10.24
CA ALA A 92 -2.16 4.95 9.78
C ALA A 92 -2.89 5.97 10.66
N ASN A 93 -2.75 5.87 11.99
CA ASN A 93 -3.29 6.85 12.92
C ASN A 93 -2.63 8.22 12.69
N TYR A 94 -1.30 8.28 12.57
CA TYR A 94 -0.63 9.55 12.30
C TYR A 94 -1.13 10.21 11.02
N PHE A 95 -1.29 9.44 9.93
CA PHE A 95 -1.89 9.91 8.68
C PHE A 95 -3.31 10.46 8.87
N VAL A 96 -4.17 9.73 9.59
CA VAL A 96 -5.60 10.05 9.74
C VAL A 96 -5.86 11.18 10.76
N TYR A 97 -4.99 11.34 11.75
CA TYR A 97 -5.15 12.37 12.77
C TYR A 97 -4.38 13.65 12.45
N ALA A 98 -3.25 13.57 11.75
CA ALA A 98 -2.34 14.69 11.53
C ALA A 98 -1.72 14.65 10.12
N LEU A 99 -2.57 14.61 9.08
CA LEU A 99 -2.16 14.54 7.68
C LEU A 99 -1.08 15.59 7.29
N PRO A 100 -1.20 16.89 7.65
CA PRO A 100 -0.17 17.86 7.27
C PRO A 100 1.22 17.51 7.83
N MET A 101 1.29 17.15 9.12
CA MET A 101 2.55 16.74 9.77
C MET A 101 3.08 15.43 9.18
N PHE A 102 2.19 14.47 8.88
CA PHE A 102 2.57 13.22 8.23
C PHE A 102 3.24 13.47 6.88
N LEU A 103 2.68 14.37 6.06
CA LEU A 103 3.22 14.71 4.74
C LEU A 103 4.53 15.49 4.85
N GLU A 104 4.67 16.34 5.87
CA GLU A 104 5.93 17.02 6.17
C GLU A 104 7.04 16.02 6.54
N GLN A 105 6.77 15.09 7.46
CA GLN A 105 7.72 14.03 7.82
C GLN A 105 8.06 13.15 6.61
N LEU A 106 7.06 12.74 5.81
CA LEU A 106 7.29 11.95 4.59
C LEU A 106 8.20 12.69 3.60
N THR A 107 7.99 14.00 3.43
CA THR A 107 8.81 14.85 2.56
C THR A 107 10.25 14.95 3.08
N ALA A 108 10.42 15.13 4.39
CA ALA A 108 11.75 15.15 5.02
C ALA A 108 12.48 13.81 4.82
N GLU A 109 11.81 12.68 5.05
CA GLU A 109 12.41 11.34 4.86
C GLU A 109 12.82 11.11 3.40
N ILE A 110 11.96 11.41 2.42
CA ILE A 110 12.31 11.26 0.99
C ILE A 110 13.47 12.18 0.61
N THR A 111 13.54 13.39 1.16
CA THR A 111 14.66 14.31 0.93
C THR A 111 15.99 13.71 1.41
N LEU A 112 16.03 13.16 2.61
CA LEU A 112 17.22 12.51 3.17
C LEU A 112 17.61 11.26 2.38
N ILE A 113 16.64 10.44 2.00
CA ILE A 113 16.86 9.25 1.16
C ILE A 113 17.46 9.65 -0.18
N ARG A 114 16.89 10.67 -0.84
CA ARG A 114 17.40 11.20 -2.11
C ARG A 114 18.84 11.67 -1.99
N MET A 115 19.16 12.43 -0.94
CA MET A 115 20.54 12.89 -0.68
C MET A 115 21.50 11.73 -0.49
N LYS A 116 21.12 10.73 0.30
CA LYS A 116 21.90 9.51 0.50
C LYS A 116 22.23 8.81 -0.82
N HIS A 117 21.21 8.48 -1.61
CA HIS A 117 21.40 7.76 -2.88
C HIS A 117 22.17 8.57 -3.92
N LYS A 118 22.06 9.91 -3.89
CA LYS A 118 22.90 10.80 -4.70
C LYS A 118 24.39 10.72 -4.32
N MET A 119 24.71 10.70 -3.03
CA MET A 119 26.10 10.56 -2.54
C MET A 119 26.66 9.16 -2.85
N ASP A 120 25.85 8.13 -2.60
CA ASP A 120 26.22 6.73 -2.79
C ASP A 120 26.23 6.30 -4.27
N LYS A 121 25.83 7.19 -5.20
CA LYS A 121 25.62 6.91 -6.64
C LYS A 121 24.78 5.64 -6.88
N SER A 122 23.76 5.44 -6.05
CA SER A 122 22.89 4.26 -6.08
C SER A 122 21.47 4.63 -6.49
N LYS A 123 20.68 3.62 -6.89
CA LYS A 123 19.30 3.81 -7.36
C LYS A 123 18.31 3.44 -6.27
N PHE A 124 17.23 4.22 -6.17
CA PHE A 124 16.12 3.92 -5.27
C PHE A 124 14.76 4.27 -5.86
N THR A 125 13.74 3.66 -5.28
CA THR A 125 12.34 3.90 -5.62
C THR A 125 11.49 3.92 -4.35
N VAL A 126 10.34 4.56 -4.42
CA VAL A 126 9.42 4.74 -3.30
C VAL A 126 8.04 4.16 -3.64
N ARG A 127 7.51 3.33 -2.75
CA ARG A 127 6.15 2.79 -2.82
C ARG A 127 5.35 3.27 -1.61
N LEU A 128 4.40 4.16 -1.83
CA LEU A 128 3.63 4.79 -0.75
C LEU A 128 2.46 3.92 -0.27
N ASN A 129 2.00 2.99 -1.11
CA ASN A 129 0.92 2.07 -0.83
C ASN A 129 1.45 0.64 -0.68
N GLY A 130 2.02 0.33 0.49
CA GLY A 130 2.42 -1.02 0.86
C GLY A 130 1.22 -1.94 1.12
N THR A 131 0.32 -1.51 2.03
CA THR A 131 -0.93 -2.21 2.40
C THR A 131 -2.12 -1.27 2.49
N SER A 132 -2.01 -0.07 1.91
CA SER A 132 -3.10 0.91 1.73
C SER A 132 -3.39 1.09 0.24
N ASP A 133 -4.40 1.90 -0.11
CA ASP A 133 -4.67 2.35 -1.49
C ASP A 133 -5.13 3.82 -1.46
N ILE A 134 -4.17 4.71 -1.17
CA ILE A 134 -4.36 6.16 -1.08
C ILE A 134 -3.92 6.82 -2.39
N PRO A 135 -4.75 7.66 -3.02
CA PRO A 135 -4.40 8.40 -4.22
C PRO A 135 -3.55 9.63 -3.90
N TYR A 136 -2.28 9.42 -3.54
CA TYR A 136 -1.33 10.49 -3.18
C TYR A 136 -1.18 11.57 -4.26
N GLU A 137 -1.48 11.27 -5.52
CA GLU A 137 -1.48 12.21 -6.65
C GLU A 137 -2.53 13.33 -6.48
N ASN A 138 -3.55 13.11 -5.64
CA ASN A 138 -4.58 14.10 -5.34
C ASN A 138 -4.33 14.87 -4.04
N ILE A 139 -3.24 14.58 -3.32
CA ILE A 139 -2.94 15.20 -2.03
C ILE A 139 -1.85 16.24 -2.23
N ILE A 140 -2.24 17.51 -2.10
CA ILE A 140 -1.28 18.62 -2.11
C ILE A 140 -0.51 18.64 -0.79
N VAL A 141 0.81 18.73 -0.90
CA VAL A 141 1.75 18.72 0.22
C VAL A 141 2.22 20.14 0.55
N LYS A 142 2.86 20.81 -0.42
CA LYS A 142 3.31 22.21 -0.32
C LYS A 142 3.47 22.80 -1.72
N ASP A 143 3.51 24.13 -1.82
CA ASP A 143 3.74 24.85 -3.08
C ASP A 143 2.77 24.44 -4.21
N ASN A 144 1.53 24.11 -3.85
CA ASN A 144 0.50 23.56 -4.75
C ASN A 144 0.94 22.29 -5.52
N LYS A 145 1.84 21.49 -4.93
CA LYS A 145 2.37 20.26 -5.50
C LYS A 145 2.04 19.05 -4.63
N ASN A 146 1.73 17.93 -5.28
CA ASN A 146 1.70 16.64 -4.61
C ASN A 146 3.11 16.07 -4.41
N ILE A 147 3.21 14.94 -3.71
CA ILE A 147 4.51 14.33 -3.37
C ILE A 147 5.34 13.95 -4.61
N PHE A 148 4.70 13.54 -5.71
CA PHE A 148 5.38 13.14 -6.94
C PHE A 148 5.99 14.35 -7.65
N GLU A 149 5.30 15.47 -7.63
CA GLU A 149 5.73 16.75 -8.22
C GLU A 149 6.82 17.45 -7.40
N LEU A 150 6.88 17.20 -6.08
CA LEU A 150 7.97 17.66 -5.21
C LEU A 150 9.29 16.92 -5.44
N PHE A 151 9.22 15.68 -5.93
CA PHE A 151 10.36 14.82 -6.16
C PHE A 151 10.37 14.26 -7.60
N PRO A 152 10.46 15.12 -8.63
CA PRO A 152 10.32 14.71 -10.03
C PRO A 152 11.43 13.75 -10.49
N ASP A 153 12.55 13.71 -9.77
CA ASP A 153 13.71 12.84 -10.00
C ASP A 153 13.62 11.47 -9.27
N VAL A 154 12.62 11.28 -8.41
CA VAL A 154 12.41 10.03 -7.67
C VAL A 154 11.35 9.19 -8.37
N ILE A 155 11.64 7.89 -8.57
CA ILE A 155 10.68 6.96 -9.15
C ILE A 155 9.73 6.44 -8.08
N PHE A 156 8.44 6.63 -8.31
CA PHE A 156 7.36 6.10 -7.49
C PHE A 156 6.56 5.04 -8.24
N TYR A 157 6.04 4.07 -7.51
CA TYR A 157 5.04 3.15 -8.05
C TYR A 157 4.14 2.62 -6.95
N ASP A 158 2.90 2.26 -7.32
CA ASP A 158 1.94 1.65 -6.41
C ASP A 158 1.01 0.67 -7.12
N TYR A 159 0.25 -0.07 -6.31
CA TYR A 159 -0.85 -0.90 -6.77
C TYR A 159 -2.16 -0.24 -6.34
N THR A 160 -3.20 -0.37 -7.16
CA THR A 160 -4.52 0.17 -6.83
C THR A 160 -5.64 -0.71 -7.36
N LYS A 161 -6.74 -0.80 -6.61
CA LYS A 161 -8.00 -1.41 -7.09
C LYS A 161 -8.96 -0.39 -7.65
N ASN A 162 -8.61 0.90 -7.60
CA ASN A 162 -9.47 1.97 -8.09
C ASN A 162 -9.24 2.21 -9.59
N PRO A 163 -10.17 1.81 -10.48
CA PRO A 163 -10.00 2.00 -11.92
C PRO A 163 -10.02 3.49 -12.32
N ASN A 164 -10.61 4.37 -11.50
CA ASN A 164 -10.68 5.79 -11.82
C ASN A 164 -9.30 6.47 -11.79
N ARG A 165 -8.30 5.87 -11.12
CA ARG A 165 -6.93 6.41 -11.09
C ARG A 165 -6.20 6.29 -12.45
N PHE A 166 -6.73 5.50 -13.38
CA PHE A 166 -6.21 5.37 -14.74
C PHE A 166 -6.89 6.32 -15.74
N LYS A 167 -7.95 7.03 -15.33
CA LYS A 167 -8.65 8.01 -16.20
C LYS A 167 -7.91 9.34 -16.33
N LYS A 168 -6.96 9.61 -15.44
CA LYS A 168 -6.17 10.85 -15.43
C LYS A 168 -4.73 10.54 -15.78
N LYS A 169 -4.06 11.51 -16.39
CA LYS A 169 -2.62 11.44 -16.63
C LYS A 169 -1.88 11.45 -15.30
N LEU A 170 -1.08 10.42 -15.06
CA LEU A 170 -0.22 10.33 -13.87
C LEU A 170 1.05 11.19 -14.06
N PRO A 171 1.67 11.66 -12.96
CA PRO A 171 3.01 12.22 -12.99
C PRO A 171 3.99 11.28 -13.71
N LYS A 172 4.93 11.83 -14.49
CA LYS A 172 5.86 11.03 -15.33
C LYS A 172 6.71 10.05 -14.51
N ASN A 173 6.99 10.39 -13.26
CA ASN A 173 7.76 9.60 -12.31
C ASN A 173 6.91 8.64 -11.45
N TYR A 174 5.61 8.48 -11.76
CA TYR A 174 4.70 7.60 -11.01
C TYR A 174 4.06 6.54 -11.90
N SER A 175 4.24 5.26 -11.53
CA SER A 175 3.62 4.11 -12.22
C SER A 175 2.58 3.42 -11.35
N LEU A 176 1.39 3.17 -11.91
CA LEU A 176 0.34 2.39 -11.25
C LEU A 176 0.17 1.01 -11.90
N VAL A 177 -0.03 0.01 -11.05
CA VAL A 177 -0.45 -1.35 -11.42
C VAL A 177 -1.87 -1.56 -10.91
N PHE A 178 -2.80 -1.94 -11.78
CA PHE A 178 -4.15 -2.27 -11.34
C PHE A 178 -4.13 -3.61 -10.61
N SER A 179 -4.82 -3.72 -9.48
CA SER A 179 -4.89 -4.95 -8.69
C SER A 179 -6.23 -5.61 -8.94
N ARG A 180 -6.21 -6.79 -9.55
CA ARG A 180 -7.40 -7.59 -9.76
C ARG A 180 -7.89 -8.17 -8.42
N SER A 181 -9.21 -8.27 -8.29
CA SER A 181 -9.95 -9.01 -7.28
C SER A 181 -11.08 -9.78 -7.96
N GLU A 182 -11.80 -10.58 -7.19
CA GLU A 182 -12.93 -11.38 -7.66
C GLU A 182 -14.09 -10.53 -8.23
N THR A 183 -14.18 -9.26 -7.83
CA THR A 183 -15.28 -8.36 -8.21
C THR A 183 -14.94 -7.39 -9.34
N ASN A 184 -13.72 -7.39 -9.86
CA ASN A 184 -13.27 -6.38 -10.85
C ASN A 184 -12.54 -6.98 -12.05
N HIS A 185 -12.72 -8.28 -12.29
CA HIS A 185 -11.99 -9.03 -13.30
C HIS A 185 -12.14 -8.42 -14.71
N ASP A 186 -13.37 -8.13 -15.15
CA ASP A 186 -13.61 -7.54 -16.48
C ASP A 186 -12.91 -6.20 -16.65
N LYS A 187 -12.92 -5.37 -15.59
CA LYS A 187 -12.20 -4.09 -15.59
C LYS A 187 -10.68 -4.28 -15.65
N ALA A 188 -10.17 -5.34 -15.02
CA ALA A 188 -8.76 -5.72 -15.13
C ALA A 188 -8.40 -6.10 -16.58
N ILE A 189 -9.23 -6.89 -17.26
CA ILE A 189 -9.01 -7.26 -18.66
C ILE A 189 -9.12 -6.04 -19.58
N GLU A 190 -10.07 -5.14 -19.35
CA GLU A 190 -10.18 -3.88 -20.09
C GLU A 190 -8.90 -3.03 -19.96
N LEU A 191 -8.38 -2.88 -18.74
CA LEU A 191 -7.16 -2.12 -18.48
C LEU A 191 -5.91 -2.78 -19.11
N LEU A 192 -5.82 -4.12 -19.08
CA LEU A 192 -4.76 -4.85 -19.79
C LEU A 192 -4.75 -4.53 -21.29
N LYS A 193 -5.92 -4.54 -21.93
CA LYS A 193 -6.07 -4.21 -23.36
C LYS A 193 -5.63 -2.77 -23.67
N GLN A 194 -5.73 -1.87 -22.69
CA GLN A 194 -5.26 -0.48 -22.79
C GLN A 194 -3.76 -0.31 -22.45
N GLY A 195 -3.02 -1.41 -22.22
CA GLY A 195 -1.59 -1.38 -21.91
C GLY A 195 -1.27 -1.14 -20.43
N VAL A 196 -2.26 -1.16 -19.53
CA VAL A 196 -2.02 -1.07 -18.09
C VAL A 196 -1.56 -2.43 -17.57
N ASN A 197 -0.54 -2.46 -16.72
CA ASN A 197 -0.13 -3.69 -16.04
C ASN A 197 -1.13 -4.04 -14.94
N VAL A 198 -1.48 -5.32 -14.84
CA VAL A 198 -2.49 -5.80 -13.90
C VAL A 198 -1.93 -6.92 -13.03
N ALA A 199 -1.90 -6.70 -11.72
CA ALA A 199 -1.52 -7.69 -10.75
C ALA A 199 -2.67 -8.67 -10.46
N MET A 200 -2.38 -9.95 -10.58
CA MET A 200 -3.33 -11.04 -10.34
C MET A 200 -2.68 -12.07 -9.42
N VAL A 201 -3.48 -12.60 -8.48
CA VAL A 201 -3.02 -13.60 -7.51
C VAL A 201 -3.41 -14.99 -8.00
N PHE A 202 -2.43 -15.87 -8.10
CA PHE A 202 -2.60 -17.24 -8.59
C PHE A 202 -2.19 -18.27 -7.53
N ASP A 203 -2.68 -19.49 -7.69
CA ASP A 203 -2.17 -20.68 -7.00
C ASP A 203 -0.75 -21.04 -7.47
N LYS A 204 -0.57 -21.08 -8.79
CA LYS A 204 0.68 -21.25 -9.53
C LYS A 204 0.70 -20.18 -10.61
N ILE A 205 1.81 -19.46 -10.73
CA ILE A 205 1.94 -18.38 -11.72
C ILE A 205 2.09 -19.03 -13.11
N PRO A 206 1.14 -18.83 -14.05
CA PRO A 206 1.27 -19.35 -15.41
C PRO A 206 2.20 -18.45 -16.23
N THR A 207 2.59 -18.87 -17.44
CA THR A 207 3.38 -18.04 -18.37
C THR A 207 2.50 -17.11 -19.22
N LYS A 208 1.24 -17.47 -19.42
CA LYS A 208 0.19 -16.66 -20.06
C LYS A 208 -1.12 -16.80 -19.30
N TYR A 209 -1.93 -15.75 -19.33
CA TYR A 209 -3.28 -15.77 -18.76
C TYR A 209 -4.22 -14.94 -19.63
N GLU A 210 -5.29 -15.56 -20.12
CA GLU A 210 -6.28 -14.94 -21.02
C GLU A 210 -5.67 -14.23 -22.24
N GLY A 211 -4.62 -14.84 -22.82
CA GLY A 211 -3.91 -14.31 -23.98
C GLY A 211 -2.82 -13.28 -23.65
N PHE A 212 -2.74 -12.79 -22.42
CA PHE A 212 -1.71 -11.84 -21.98
C PHE A 212 -0.46 -12.54 -21.46
N PRO A 213 0.74 -11.98 -21.68
CA PRO A 213 1.96 -12.48 -21.05
C PRO A 213 1.91 -12.26 -19.55
N VAL A 214 2.43 -13.22 -18.79
CA VAL A 214 2.51 -13.15 -17.34
C VAL A 214 3.96 -12.98 -16.91
N ILE A 215 4.23 -11.92 -16.16
CA ILE A 215 5.51 -11.64 -15.51
C ILE A 215 5.44 -12.12 -14.07
N ASN A 216 6.47 -12.82 -13.60
CA ASN A 216 6.56 -13.29 -12.23
C ASN A 216 6.82 -12.13 -11.25
N GLY A 217 5.76 -11.62 -10.64
CA GLY A 217 5.84 -10.52 -9.68
C GLY A 217 6.45 -10.88 -8.33
N ASP A 218 6.80 -12.14 -8.08
CA ASP A 218 7.52 -12.55 -6.88
C ASP A 218 9.06 -12.40 -7.02
N GLU A 219 9.59 -12.15 -8.22
CA GLU A 219 11.04 -12.01 -8.46
C GLU A 219 11.61 -10.68 -7.97
N SER A 220 10.92 -9.58 -8.23
CA SER A 220 11.22 -8.24 -7.68
C SER A 220 9.92 -7.45 -7.58
N ASP A 221 9.85 -6.36 -6.80
CA ASP A 221 8.66 -5.48 -6.75
C ASP A 221 8.74 -4.30 -7.75
N LEU A 222 9.74 -4.26 -8.64
CA LEU A 222 10.08 -3.12 -9.50
C LEU A 222 9.16 -2.97 -10.74
N ARG A 223 7.87 -2.73 -10.50
CA ARG A 223 6.82 -2.75 -11.53
C ARG A 223 6.98 -1.75 -12.67
N PHE A 224 7.73 -0.68 -12.45
CA PHE A 224 7.98 0.34 -13.47
C PHE A 224 8.96 -0.13 -14.55
N LEU A 225 9.67 -1.24 -14.33
CA LEU A 225 10.54 -1.87 -15.32
C LEU A 225 9.81 -2.91 -16.18
N ASP A 226 8.61 -3.32 -15.77
CA ASP A 226 7.85 -4.38 -16.45
C ASP A 226 7.28 -3.88 -17.78
N LYS A 227 7.27 -4.77 -18.78
CA LYS A 227 6.61 -4.52 -20.07
C LYS A 227 5.14 -4.16 -19.84
N LYS A 228 4.68 -3.07 -20.48
CA LYS A 228 3.29 -2.58 -20.40
C LYS A 228 2.30 -3.59 -21.01
N GLY A 229 1.07 -3.58 -20.53
CA GLY A 229 0.00 -4.52 -20.94
C GLY A 229 0.23 -5.96 -20.50
N SER A 230 0.96 -6.17 -19.39
CA SER A 230 1.27 -7.51 -18.88
C SER A 230 0.51 -7.83 -17.60
N VAL A 231 0.21 -9.12 -17.41
CA VAL A 231 -0.25 -9.63 -16.12
C VAL A 231 0.96 -9.78 -15.20
N ILE A 232 0.90 -9.17 -14.02
CA ILE A 232 1.87 -9.37 -12.95
C ILE A 232 1.35 -10.50 -12.06
N GLY A 233 1.85 -11.71 -12.31
CA GLY A 233 1.46 -12.89 -11.55
C GLY A 233 2.09 -12.91 -10.16
N LEU A 234 1.28 -13.05 -9.13
CA LEU A 234 1.72 -13.16 -7.74
C LEU A 234 1.25 -14.49 -7.17
N LYS A 235 2.14 -15.24 -6.50
CA LYS A 235 1.72 -16.43 -5.77
C LYS A 235 0.97 -16.02 -4.52
N TYR A 236 -0.18 -16.65 -4.27
CA TYR A 236 -0.90 -16.45 -3.03
C TYR A 236 0.00 -16.70 -1.81
N LYS A 237 0.00 -15.76 -0.85
CA LYS A 237 0.72 -15.89 0.41
C LYS A 237 -0.29 -16.22 1.49
N SER A 238 -0.22 -17.46 1.98
CA SER A 238 -1.11 -17.93 3.03
C SER A 238 -0.97 -17.06 4.27
N LEU A 239 -2.12 -16.74 4.86
CA LEU A 239 -2.22 -16.04 6.12
C LEU A 239 -1.87 -17.01 7.26
N THR A 240 -1.17 -16.49 8.26
CA THR A 240 -0.57 -17.28 9.37
C THR A 240 -1.19 -16.99 10.73
N GLY A 241 -2.26 -16.19 10.78
CA GLY A 241 -2.97 -15.86 12.03
C GLY A 241 -3.84 -17.01 12.57
N LYS A 242 -4.30 -16.89 13.82
CA LYS A 242 -5.27 -17.81 14.41
C LYS A 242 -6.60 -17.76 13.63
N ASN A 243 -7.23 -18.92 13.44
CA ASN A 243 -8.54 -19.10 12.78
C ASN A 243 -8.62 -18.60 11.33
N VAL A 244 -7.50 -18.53 10.61
CA VAL A 244 -7.54 -18.13 9.20
C VAL A 244 -7.95 -19.29 8.30
N ASN A 245 -9.02 -19.10 7.54
CA ASN A 245 -9.40 -20.00 6.45
C ASN A 245 -8.82 -19.50 5.11
N ASN A 246 -7.66 -20.04 4.71
CA ASN A 246 -7.03 -19.74 3.43
C ASN A 246 -7.82 -20.27 2.21
N LYS A 247 -8.72 -21.26 2.37
CA LYS A 247 -9.56 -21.77 1.26
C LYS A 247 -10.51 -20.71 0.72
N TYR A 248 -10.94 -19.79 1.60
CA TYR A 248 -11.82 -18.68 1.23
C TYR A 248 -11.26 -17.81 0.10
N ALA A 249 -9.95 -17.65 0.04
CA ALA A 249 -9.29 -16.89 -1.02
C ALA A 249 -9.54 -17.50 -2.41
N PHE A 250 -9.66 -18.83 -2.47
CA PHE A 250 -9.96 -19.58 -3.69
C PHE A 250 -11.47 -19.69 -3.95
N GLU A 251 -12.28 -19.93 -2.91
CA GLU A 251 -13.74 -20.03 -3.02
C GLU A 251 -14.37 -18.75 -3.54
N THR A 252 -13.86 -17.59 -3.12
CA THR A 252 -14.31 -16.30 -3.63
C THR A 252 -13.80 -15.98 -5.03
N GLY A 253 -12.82 -16.72 -5.54
CA GLY A 253 -12.12 -16.39 -6.77
C GLY A 253 -11.15 -15.22 -6.64
N PHE A 254 -10.80 -14.75 -5.42
CA PHE A 254 -9.75 -13.76 -5.23
C PHE A 254 -8.40 -14.30 -5.73
N VAL A 255 -8.09 -15.56 -5.40
CA VAL A 255 -7.01 -16.35 -5.97
C VAL A 255 -7.53 -17.12 -7.18
N ILE A 256 -6.87 -16.93 -8.31
CA ILE A 256 -7.17 -17.63 -9.55
C ILE A 256 -6.52 -19.01 -9.49
N ARG A 257 -7.33 -20.05 -9.70
CA ARG A 257 -6.84 -21.41 -9.91
C ARG A 257 -6.40 -21.54 -11.36
N THR A 258 -5.13 -21.84 -11.59
CA THR A 258 -4.67 -22.24 -12.91
C THR A 258 -5.17 -23.66 -13.18
N ALA A 259 -5.81 -23.87 -14.33
CA ALA A 259 -6.16 -25.22 -14.76
C ALA A 259 -4.86 -26.06 -14.83
N ALA A 260 -4.92 -27.30 -14.35
CA ALA A 260 -3.81 -28.24 -14.41
C ALA A 260 -3.42 -28.55 -15.86
#